data_AF-A0AB38JGW7-F1
#
_entry.id   AF-A0AB38JGW7-F1
#
_cell.length_a   1.000
_cell.length_b   1.000
_cell.length_c   1.000
_cell.angle_alpha   90.00
_cell.angle_beta   90.00
_cell.angle_gamma   90.00
#
_symmetry.space_group_name_H-M   'P 1'
#
loop_
_entity.id
_entity.type
_entity.pdbx_description
1 polymer ?
#
loop_
_entity_poly.entity_id
_entity_poly.type
_entity_poly.pdbx_seq_one_letter_code
_entity_poly.pdbx_strand_id
1 'polypeptide(L)'
;MLVFEDGLAGRPLFRNVPVREELTQNGTLVRLRLKNPPLSEKGLLETDAIEQSVSQMVRDMLINMCALLDVDLKFEGPDDRDAKRLIEANEWSTLPADQLFDRIYTFDMKNPNYQKMYIEWRKYFIENEQSLFDEDGRVIGRAVLASGLENESTADVWWWPAPDAKTYVGGLLSDYVYNCLGAFSGAPLKADRNSSFPLANPSELQRWASTQIDLMDRKRFASSSTRYGAADLGRSVGVSLPSMPCGILRSGEISPDQLGDWLSTRNEVVIIPDWEINTYHSDSGSLVFRERQQGRQLDLPDNAIVIRLGSRNFFPEEIQKTAKDSRFGDFGDLRLREWNPRNWWYQYGKSGSTALLLEHVLQQWGVTPHQVAEHFEQLALVSDKDTRAPIKLFESDQTVLIEGFRLRRPTEQSE
;
A
#
# COMPACT_ATOMS: atom_id res chain seq x y z
N MET A 1 32.38 5.21 -20.81
CA MET A 1 32.97 6.23 -19.91
C MET A 1 31.88 7.24 -19.61
N LEU A 2 31.66 7.57 -18.34
CA LEU A 2 30.68 8.59 -17.95
C LEU A 2 31.23 9.96 -18.32
N VAL A 3 30.49 10.69 -19.14
CA VAL A 3 30.80 12.08 -19.47
C VAL A 3 29.77 12.96 -18.79
N PHE A 4 30.26 13.84 -17.92
CA PHE A 4 29.45 14.82 -17.20
C PHE A 4 29.53 16.15 -17.94
N GLU A 5 28.81 16.30 -19.05
CA GLU A 5 28.86 17.52 -19.86
C GLU A 5 28.39 18.76 -19.07
N ASP A 6 27.37 18.59 -18.23
CA ASP A 6 26.85 19.63 -17.33
C ASP A 6 27.39 19.51 -15.88
N GLY A 7 28.55 18.87 -15.70
CA GLY A 7 29.10 18.57 -14.38
C GLY A 7 28.25 17.57 -13.58
N LEU A 8 28.44 17.53 -12.25
CA LEU A 8 27.73 16.57 -11.37
C LEU A 8 26.20 16.78 -11.29
N ALA A 9 25.71 17.89 -11.85
CA ALA A 9 24.29 18.23 -11.88
C ALA A 9 23.54 17.59 -13.05
N GLY A 10 24.24 17.15 -14.10
CA GLY A 10 23.66 16.50 -15.28
C GLY A 10 23.63 14.97 -15.16
N ARG A 11 22.70 14.32 -15.88
CA ARG A 11 22.76 12.87 -16.11
C ARG A 11 24.02 12.56 -16.92
N PRO A 12 24.93 11.69 -16.45
CA PRO A 12 26.12 11.37 -17.22
C PRO A 12 25.71 10.68 -18.52
N LEU A 13 26.33 11.11 -19.62
CA LEU A 13 26.13 10.50 -20.92
C LEU A 13 27.08 9.31 -21.07
N PHE A 14 26.55 8.18 -21.55
CA PHE A 14 27.35 7.07 -22.00
C PHE A 14 27.82 7.33 -23.42
N ARG A 15 29.13 7.53 -23.61
CA ARG A 15 29.74 7.43 -24.93
C ARG A 15 30.47 6.11 -25.10
N ASN A 16 30.44 5.59 -26.33
CA ASN A 16 31.33 4.52 -26.75
C ASN A 16 32.78 4.96 -26.55
N VAL A 17 33.55 4.10 -25.89
CA VAL A 17 34.93 4.37 -25.51
C VAL A 17 35.82 3.69 -26.54
N PRO A 18 36.73 4.40 -27.22
CA PRO A 18 37.75 3.77 -28.04
C PRO A 18 38.57 2.79 -27.20
N VAL A 19 39.03 1.67 -27.76
CA VAL A 19 39.81 0.62 -27.06
C VAL A 19 40.97 1.16 -26.21
N ARG A 20 41.59 2.29 -26.62
CA ARG A 20 42.68 2.96 -25.90
C ARG A 20 42.26 3.70 -24.62
N GLU A 21 40.98 4.00 -24.46
CA GLU A 21 40.38 4.71 -23.32
C GLU A 21 39.59 3.76 -22.42
N GLU A 22 39.49 2.48 -22.78
CA GLU A 22 39.00 1.45 -21.88
C GLU A 22 39.93 1.35 -20.67
N LEU A 23 39.34 1.40 -19.48
CA LEU A 23 40.11 1.28 -18.26
C LEU A 23 40.68 -0.13 -18.18
N THR A 24 42.01 -0.25 -18.22
CA THR A 24 42.74 -1.52 -18.07
C THR A 24 42.70 -2.07 -16.64
N GLN A 25 42.17 -1.28 -15.70
CA GLN A 25 41.97 -1.61 -14.29
C GLN A 25 40.57 -1.21 -13.85
N ASN A 26 40.08 -1.83 -12.77
CA ASN A 26 38.78 -1.53 -12.17
C ASN A 26 38.57 -0.01 -12.02
N GLY A 27 37.41 0.50 -12.45
CA GLY A 27 37.18 1.94 -12.55
C GLY A 27 37.36 2.69 -11.23
N THR A 28 36.55 2.35 -10.22
CA THR A 28 36.62 2.97 -8.90
C THR A 28 36.78 1.89 -7.84
N LEU A 29 37.84 1.99 -7.03
CA LEU A 29 38.02 1.13 -5.86
C LEU A 29 37.59 1.86 -4.59
N VAL A 30 36.53 1.38 -3.95
CA VAL A 30 36.06 1.86 -2.66
C VAL A 30 36.48 0.87 -1.58
N ARG A 31 37.13 1.34 -0.51
CA ARG A 31 37.49 0.53 0.67
C ARG A 31 36.83 1.11 1.90
N LEU A 32 36.11 0.29 2.63
CA LEU A 32 35.43 0.66 3.87
C LEU A 32 36.00 -0.17 5.02
N ARG A 33 36.35 0.49 6.13
CA ARG A 33 36.73 -0.18 7.37
C ARG A 33 35.56 -0.10 8.34
N LEU A 34 34.99 -1.25 8.68
CA LEU A 34 33.90 -1.33 9.66
C LEU A 34 34.43 -1.03 11.07
N LYS A 35 33.64 -0.28 11.84
CA LYS A 35 33.98 0.03 13.26
C LYS A 35 33.84 -1.20 14.15
N ASN A 36 32.82 -2.01 13.88
CA ASN A 36 32.52 -3.24 14.61
C ASN A 36 32.66 -4.45 13.67
N PRO A 37 32.99 -5.64 14.19
CA PRO A 37 32.93 -6.88 13.42
C PRO A 37 31.54 -7.08 12.78
N PRO A 38 31.44 -7.64 11.56
CA PRO A 38 30.16 -7.84 10.88
C PRO A 38 29.11 -8.58 11.72
N LEU A 39 29.55 -9.57 12.50
CA LEU A 39 28.74 -10.45 13.36
C LEU A 39 28.60 -9.98 14.81
N SER A 40 28.93 -8.74 15.11
CA SER A 40 28.63 -8.21 16.45
C SER A 40 27.20 -7.69 16.49
N GLU A 41 26.61 -7.55 17.69
CA GLU A 41 25.31 -6.90 17.87
C GLU A 41 25.24 -5.48 17.26
N LYS A 42 26.40 -4.81 17.15
CA LYS A 42 26.55 -3.47 16.53
C LYS A 42 27.20 -3.55 15.14
N GLY A 43 27.30 -4.76 14.59
CA GLY A 43 27.86 -5.08 13.29
C GLY A 43 26.84 -4.94 12.18
N LEU A 44 27.29 -5.04 10.93
CA LEU A 44 26.41 -4.91 9.76
C LEU A 44 25.33 -6.01 9.68
N LEU A 45 25.61 -7.21 10.23
CA LEU A 45 24.72 -8.36 10.15
C LEU A 45 23.89 -8.56 11.43
N GLU A 46 24.16 -7.76 12.48
CA GLU A 46 23.40 -7.69 13.74
C GLU A 46 23.02 -9.05 14.37
N THR A 47 23.88 -10.06 14.26
CA THR A 47 23.67 -11.38 14.87
C THR A 47 24.96 -11.97 15.39
N ASP A 48 24.89 -12.55 16.61
CA ASP A 48 25.94 -13.34 17.24
C ASP A 48 25.72 -14.86 17.10
N ALA A 49 24.52 -15.28 16.66
CA ALA A 49 24.14 -16.66 16.41
C ALA A 49 24.32 -17.00 14.92
N ILE A 50 25.25 -17.91 14.63
CA ILE A 50 25.64 -18.25 13.25
C ILE A 50 25.04 -19.61 12.88
N GLU A 51 23.92 -19.61 12.15
CA GLU A 51 23.45 -20.80 11.44
C GLU A 51 24.08 -20.93 10.03
N GLN A 52 24.64 -19.84 9.49
CA GLN A 52 25.17 -19.74 8.12
C GLN A 52 26.49 -18.96 8.11
N SER A 53 27.40 -19.25 7.17
CA SER A 53 28.68 -18.52 7.11
C SER A 53 28.49 -17.03 6.79
N VAL A 54 29.45 -16.19 7.20
CA VAL A 54 29.48 -14.75 6.88
C VAL A 54 29.33 -14.52 5.38
N SER A 55 30.05 -15.31 4.58
CA SER A 55 29.99 -15.22 3.12
C SER A 55 28.57 -15.49 2.59
N GLN A 56 27.82 -16.44 3.19
CA GLN A 56 26.45 -16.72 2.78
C GLN A 56 25.48 -15.59 3.17
N MET A 57 25.61 -15.06 4.40
CA MET A 57 24.75 -13.97 4.86
C MET A 57 24.93 -12.71 3.99
N VAL A 58 26.18 -12.37 3.66
CA VAL A 58 26.47 -11.24 2.76
C VAL A 58 25.97 -11.51 1.35
N ARG A 59 26.09 -12.75 0.83
CA ARG A 59 25.49 -13.12 -0.45
C ARG A 59 23.98 -12.88 -0.47
N ASP A 60 23.26 -13.36 0.53
CA ASP A 60 21.80 -13.19 0.60
C ASP A 60 21.43 -11.70 0.68
N MET A 61 22.17 -10.93 1.46
CA MET A 61 22.01 -9.47 1.56
C MET A 61 22.20 -8.79 0.21
N LEU A 62 23.29 -9.12 -0.49
CA LEU A 62 23.58 -8.55 -1.81
C LEU A 62 22.53 -8.96 -2.84
N ILE A 63 22.12 -10.22 -2.88
CA ILE A 63 21.06 -10.70 -3.79
C ILE A 63 19.76 -9.91 -3.57
N ASN A 64 19.41 -9.67 -2.31
CA ASN A 64 18.21 -8.93 -1.95
C ASN A 64 18.29 -7.45 -2.32
N MET A 65 19.39 -6.80 -1.93
CA MET A 65 19.62 -5.37 -2.12
C MET A 65 19.88 -5.01 -3.58
N CYS A 66 20.39 -5.94 -4.39
CA CYS A 66 20.86 -5.67 -5.75
C CYS A 66 20.06 -6.44 -6.81
N ALA A 67 18.83 -6.84 -6.50
CA ALA A 67 18.05 -7.76 -7.33
C ALA A 67 17.83 -7.26 -8.77
N LEU A 68 17.81 -5.93 -8.97
CA LEU A 68 17.47 -5.25 -10.21
C LEU A 68 18.68 -4.57 -10.89
N LEU A 69 19.91 -4.96 -10.57
CA LEU A 69 21.11 -4.35 -11.16
C LEU A 69 21.12 -4.44 -12.70
N ASP A 70 21.57 -3.35 -13.32
CA ASP A 70 21.87 -3.23 -14.75
C ASP A 70 23.31 -3.60 -15.10
N VAL A 71 24.06 -4.10 -14.11
CA VAL A 71 25.45 -4.56 -14.20
C VAL A 71 25.63 -5.89 -13.50
N ASP A 72 26.67 -6.64 -13.90
CA ASP A 72 27.03 -7.89 -13.24
C ASP A 72 27.56 -7.63 -11.82
N LEU A 73 27.02 -8.36 -10.84
CA LEU A 73 27.54 -8.38 -9.47
C LEU A 73 28.32 -9.66 -9.22
N LYS A 74 29.59 -9.53 -8.86
CA LYS A 74 30.43 -10.63 -8.38
C LYS A 74 30.79 -10.41 -6.92
N PHE A 75 30.83 -11.49 -6.14
CA PHE A 75 31.17 -11.47 -4.73
C PHE A 75 32.15 -12.59 -4.39
N GLU A 76 33.16 -12.23 -3.59
CA GLU A 76 34.13 -13.13 -3.00
C GLU A 76 34.17 -12.85 -1.50
N GLY A 77 33.64 -13.78 -0.71
CA GLY A 77 33.67 -13.70 0.75
C GLY A 77 34.94 -14.32 1.33
N PRO A 78 35.18 -14.16 2.64
CA PRO A 78 36.34 -14.75 3.33
C PRO A 78 36.46 -16.28 3.19
N ASP A 79 35.33 -16.96 2.93
CA ASP A 79 35.25 -18.41 2.83
C ASP A 79 35.28 -18.91 1.36
N ASP A 80 35.35 -18.01 0.38
CA ASP A 80 35.35 -18.37 -1.04
C ASP A 80 36.78 -18.49 -1.58
N ARG A 81 36.95 -19.35 -2.59
CA ARG A 81 38.22 -19.48 -3.33
C ARG A 81 38.34 -18.50 -4.48
N ASP A 82 37.21 -18.00 -4.97
CA ASP A 82 37.07 -17.22 -6.19
C ASP A 82 35.77 -16.40 -6.16
N ALA A 83 35.77 -15.27 -6.86
CA ALA A 83 34.61 -14.41 -7.00
C ALA A 83 33.51 -15.09 -7.82
N LYS A 84 32.33 -15.24 -7.21
CA LYS A 84 31.14 -15.82 -7.84
C LYS A 84 30.21 -14.72 -8.34
N ARG A 85 29.68 -14.87 -9.55
CA ARG A 85 28.62 -13.99 -10.06
C ARG A 85 27.32 -14.28 -9.32
N LEU A 86 26.77 -13.28 -8.66
CA LEU A 86 25.51 -13.35 -7.93
C LEU A 86 24.34 -12.84 -8.76
N ILE A 87 24.55 -11.77 -9.53
CA ILE A 87 23.55 -11.12 -10.37
C ILE A 87 24.17 -10.89 -11.75
N GLU A 88 23.43 -11.27 -12.79
CA GLU A 88 23.71 -10.88 -14.17
C GLU A 88 22.92 -9.62 -14.53
N ALA A 89 23.57 -8.70 -15.25
CA ALA A 89 22.99 -7.43 -15.65
C ALA A 89 21.61 -7.58 -16.31
N ASN A 90 20.59 -6.87 -15.78
CA ASN A 90 19.22 -6.81 -16.29
C ASN A 90 18.46 -8.16 -16.35
N GLU A 91 19.02 -9.25 -15.80
CA GLU A 91 18.44 -10.59 -15.92
C GLU A 91 17.04 -10.67 -15.29
N TRP A 92 16.78 -9.85 -14.26
CA TRP A 92 15.55 -9.81 -13.48
C TRP A 92 14.28 -9.62 -14.33
N SER A 93 14.39 -8.87 -15.43
CA SER A 93 13.30 -8.61 -16.36
C SER A 93 12.84 -9.87 -17.11
N THR A 94 13.71 -10.88 -17.20
CA THR A 94 13.49 -12.13 -17.94
C THR A 94 13.50 -13.38 -17.05
N LEU A 95 13.85 -13.25 -15.77
CA LEU A 95 13.84 -14.37 -14.83
C LEU A 95 12.45 -15.02 -14.76
N PRO A 96 12.36 -16.35 -14.59
CA PRO A 96 11.13 -16.98 -14.17
C PRO A 96 10.58 -16.33 -12.88
N ALA A 97 9.26 -16.18 -12.78
CA ALA A 97 8.63 -15.46 -11.66
C ALA A 97 9.00 -16.06 -10.29
N ASP A 98 9.14 -17.38 -10.22
CA ASP A 98 9.48 -18.09 -9.01
C ASP A 98 10.92 -17.80 -8.54
N GLN A 99 11.87 -17.73 -9.47
CA GLN A 99 13.25 -17.32 -9.20
C GLN A 99 13.37 -15.84 -8.83
N LEU A 100 12.58 -14.97 -9.48
CA LEU A 100 12.52 -13.56 -9.12
C LEU A 100 11.98 -13.38 -7.70
N PHE A 101 10.92 -14.11 -7.34
CA PHE A 101 10.35 -14.07 -5.99
C PHE A 101 11.37 -14.52 -4.93
N ASP A 102 12.01 -15.67 -5.13
CA ASP A 102 12.99 -16.21 -4.19
C ASP A 102 14.18 -15.24 -3.98
N ARG A 103 14.56 -14.52 -5.02
CA ARG A 103 15.59 -13.46 -4.99
C ARG A 103 15.14 -12.23 -4.19
N ILE A 104 13.93 -11.75 -4.43
CA ILE A 104 13.38 -10.55 -3.77
C ILE A 104 13.06 -10.84 -2.30
N TYR A 105 12.67 -12.06 -1.93
CA TYR A 105 12.18 -12.38 -0.59
C TYR A 105 13.02 -13.44 0.14
N THR A 106 14.31 -13.55 -0.20
CA THR A 106 15.20 -14.56 0.37
C THR A 106 15.23 -14.54 1.91
N PHE A 107 15.32 -13.35 2.52
CA PHE A 107 15.34 -13.22 3.99
C PHE A 107 14.01 -13.62 4.61
N ASP A 108 12.92 -13.16 4.01
CA ASP A 108 11.58 -13.39 4.52
C ASP A 108 11.20 -14.88 4.47
N MET A 109 11.59 -15.58 3.40
CA MET A 109 11.46 -17.02 3.23
C MET A 109 12.29 -17.85 4.21
N LYS A 110 13.38 -17.28 4.74
CA LYS A 110 14.23 -17.92 5.75
C LYS A 110 13.77 -17.66 7.18
N ASN A 111 12.98 -16.61 7.40
CA ASN A 111 12.46 -16.29 8.72
C ASN A 111 11.33 -17.27 9.11
N PRO A 112 11.48 -18.09 10.17
CA PRO A 112 10.45 -19.06 10.56
C PRO A 112 9.08 -18.44 10.88
N ASN A 113 9.06 -17.17 11.30
CA ASN A 113 7.82 -16.46 11.60
C ASN A 113 7.04 -16.07 10.34
N TYR A 114 7.72 -15.89 9.20
CA TYR A 114 7.12 -15.40 7.96
C TYR A 114 7.11 -16.44 6.83
N GLN A 115 7.91 -17.49 6.93
CA GLN A 115 8.11 -18.47 5.86
C GLN A 115 6.79 -19.06 5.33
N LYS A 116 5.86 -19.46 6.21
CA LYS A 116 4.57 -20.05 5.78
C LYS A 116 3.76 -19.08 4.91
N MET A 117 3.72 -17.82 5.31
CA MET A 117 3.04 -16.75 4.58
C MET A 117 3.69 -16.53 3.21
N TYR A 118 5.02 -16.42 3.16
CA TYR A 118 5.73 -16.21 1.91
C TYR A 118 5.65 -17.39 0.94
N ILE A 119 5.46 -18.62 1.43
CA ILE A 119 5.17 -19.78 0.57
C ILE A 119 3.85 -19.62 -0.18
N GLU A 120 2.79 -19.12 0.48
CA GLU A 120 1.50 -18.89 -0.17
C GLU A 120 1.56 -17.67 -1.10
N TRP A 121 2.21 -16.58 -0.67
CA TRP A 121 2.47 -15.42 -1.51
C TRP A 121 3.29 -15.75 -2.76
N ARG A 122 4.24 -16.69 -2.66
CA ARG A 122 5.02 -17.18 -3.80
C ARG A 122 4.12 -17.80 -4.87
N LYS A 123 3.17 -18.66 -4.48
CA LYS A 123 2.21 -19.27 -5.42
C LYS A 123 1.38 -18.20 -6.12
N TYR A 124 0.85 -17.27 -5.33
CA TYR A 124 0.05 -16.17 -5.85
C TYR A 124 0.85 -15.28 -6.82
N PHE A 125 2.10 -14.96 -6.49
CA PHE A 125 3.00 -14.21 -7.36
C PHE A 125 3.25 -14.93 -8.68
N ILE A 126 3.62 -16.21 -8.65
CA ILE A 126 3.91 -17.00 -9.87
C ILE A 126 2.72 -17.03 -10.83
N GLU A 127 1.50 -17.13 -10.30
CA GLU A 127 0.29 -17.23 -11.10
C GLU A 127 -0.19 -15.89 -11.68
N ASN A 128 0.11 -14.77 -11.03
CA ASN A 128 -0.58 -13.49 -11.29
C ASN A 128 0.37 -12.30 -11.53
N GLU A 129 1.69 -12.51 -11.44
CA GLU A 129 2.68 -11.48 -11.74
C GLU A 129 2.46 -10.89 -13.13
N GLN A 130 2.58 -9.57 -13.21
CA GLN A 130 2.56 -8.86 -14.47
C GLN A 130 3.70 -7.87 -14.54
N SER A 131 4.25 -7.79 -15.74
CA SER A 131 5.24 -6.78 -16.07
C SER A 131 4.58 -5.41 -16.27
N LEU A 132 5.28 -4.39 -15.79
CA LEU A 132 5.02 -2.98 -16.06
C LEU A 132 6.08 -2.47 -17.03
N PHE A 133 5.67 -1.60 -17.95
CA PHE A 133 6.51 -1.12 -19.04
C PHE A 133 6.67 0.41 -19.04
N ASP A 134 7.85 0.89 -19.43
CA ASP A 134 8.04 2.31 -19.77
C ASP A 134 7.50 2.63 -21.18
N GLU A 135 7.64 3.89 -21.59
CA GLU A 135 7.23 4.37 -22.92
C GLU A 135 8.03 3.72 -24.07
N ASP A 136 9.24 3.22 -23.79
CA ASP A 136 10.08 2.50 -24.75
C ASP A 136 9.77 1.00 -24.79
N GLY A 137 8.80 0.52 -23.99
CA GLY A 137 8.43 -0.89 -23.88
C GLY A 137 9.41 -1.72 -23.05
N ARG A 138 10.31 -1.10 -22.27
CA ARG A 138 11.21 -1.81 -21.35
C ARG A 138 10.47 -2.17 -20.07
N VAL A 139 10.79 -3.33 -19.51
CA VAL A 139 10.25 -3.76 -18.22
C VAL A 139 10.82 -2.89 -17.10
N ILE A 140 9.96 -2.17 -16.40
CA ILE A 140 10.28 -1.32 -15.24
C ILE A 140 9.69 -1.84 -13.94
N GLY A 141 8.92 -2.92 -13.99
CA GLY A 141 8.43 -3.58 -12.79
C GLY A 141 7.86 -4.94 -13.13
N ARG A 142 7.81 -5.81 -12.14
CA ARG A 142 7.21 -7.13 -12.19
C ARG A 142 6.54 -7.37 -10.87
N ALA A 143 5.23 -7.17 -10.85
CA ALA A 143 4.49 -7.06 -9.60
C ALA A 143 3.08 -7.62 -9.72
N VAL A 144 2.53 -7.96 -8.56
CA VAL A 144 1.15 -8.39 -8.38
C VAL A 144 0.51 -7.59 -7.24
N LEU A 145 -0.77 -7.28 -7.39
CA LEU A 145 -1.56 -6.71 -6.30
C LEU A 145 -1.84 -7.81 -5.29
N ALA A 146 -1.33 -7.67 -4.08
CA ALA A 146 -1.39 -8.68 -3.03
C ALA A 146 -2.23 -8.24 -1.83
N SER A 147 -2.97 -7.13 -1.96
CA SER A 147 -3.84 -6.61 -0.92
C SER A 147 -4.76 -7.71 -0.41
N GLY A 148 -4.75 -8.01 0.89
CA GLY A 148 -5.66 -8.96 1.50
C GLY A 148 -5.25 -10.43 1.47
N LEU A 149 -4.07 -10.78 0.92
CA LEU A 149 -3.53 -12.13 1.02
C LEU A 149 -3.19 -12.52 2.46
N GLU A 150 -3.01 -11.54 3.35
CA GLU A 150 -2.80 -11.75 4.78
C GLU A 150 -3.97 -12.51 5.45
N ASN A 151 -5.16 -12.50 4.84
CA ASN A 151 -6.35 -13.18 5.38
C ASN A 151 -6.58 -14.57 4.78
N GLU A 152 -5.93 -14.90 3.65
CA GLU A 152 -6.21 -16.11 2.86
C GLU A 152 -5.29 -17.28 3.24
N SER A 153 -4.06 -16.96 3.62
CA SER A 153 -3.04 -17.97 3.87
C SER A 153 -3.29 -18.57 5.28
N THR A 154 -3.75 -19.83 5.29
CA THR A 154 -3.83 -20.76 6.43
C THR A 154 -3.58 -20.22 7.86
N ALA A 155 -4.64 -20.26 8.71
CA ALA A 155 -4.62 -20.38 10.18
C ALA A 155 -4.69 -19.13 11.07
N ASP A 156 -5.74 -18.30 10.95
CA ASP A 156 -6.11 -17.30 11.99
C ASP A 156 -5.00 -16.29 12.35
N VAL A 157 -4.03 -16.08 11.45
CA VAL A 157 -2.82 -15.29 11.75
C VAL A 157 -3.04 -13.81 11.44
N TRP A 158 -3.88 -13.15 12.24
CA TRP A 158 -4.22 -11.73 12.12
C TRP A 158 -3.03 -10.75 12.23
N TRP A 159 -1.84 -11.22 12.61
CA TRP A 159 -0.64 -10.40 12.84
C TRP A 159 0.32 -10.34 11.64
N TRP A 160 -0.03 -10.96 10.51
CA TRP A 160 0.84 -10.93 9.34
C TRP A 160 1.04 -9.51 8.79
N PRO A 161 2.28 -9.15 8.42
CA PRO A 161 2.54 -7.85 7.81
C PRO A 161 1.81 -7.77 6.46
N ALA A 162 1.42 -6.56 6.07
CA ALA A 162 0.95 -6.32 4.72
C ALA A 162 2.07 -6.66 3.73
N PRO A 163 1.77 -7.30 2.59
CA PRO A 163 2.77 -7.60 1.58
C PRO A 163 3.37 -6.30 1.04
N ASP A 164 4.67 -6.32 0.75
CA ASP A 164 5.36 -5.20 0.13
C ASP A 164 6.16 -5.61 -1.10
N ALA A 165 6.08 -4.80 -2.15
CA ALA A 165 6.91 -4.91 -3.34
C ALA A 165 8.12 -3.99 -3.17
N LYS A 166 9.29 -4.45 -3.59
CA LYS A 166 10.55 -3.72 -3.38
C LYS A 166 10.81 -2.74 -4.52
N THR A 167 11.16 -1.50 -4.20
CA THR A 167 11.52 -0.48 -5.18
C THR A 167 13.04 -0.30 -5.20
N TYR A 168 13.62 -0.36 -6.40
CA TYR A 168 15.06 -0.31 -6.63
C TYR A 168 15.45 0.93 -7.44
N VAL A 169 16.39 1.72 -6.95
CA VAL A 169 16.93 2.90 -7.65
C VAL A 169 18.33 2.56 -8.16
N GLY A 170 18.50 2.52 -9.49
CA GLY A 170 19.76 2.07 -10.10
C GLY A 170 20.10 0.62 -9.71
N GLY A 171 19.08 -0.23 -9.57
CA GLY A 171 19.21 -1.62 -9.18
C GLY A 171 19.48 -1.88 -7.69
N LEU A 172 19.54 -0.84 -6.85
CA LEU A 172 19.72 -0.95 -5.41
C LEU A 172 18.41 -0.71 -4.65
N LEU A 173 18.10 -1.56 -3.68
CA LEU A 173 16.91 -1.46 -2.83
C LEU A 173 16.87 -0.10 -2.14
N SER A 174 15.73 0.58 -2.26
CA SER A 174 15.56 1.96 -1.80
C SER A 174 14.30 2.15 -0.98
N ASP A 175 13.17 1.58 -1.40
CA ASP A 175 11.87 1.77 -0.74
C ASP A 175 10.92 0.60 -1.03
N TYR A 176 9.67 0.71 -0.59
CA TYR A 176 8.66 -0.34 -0.67
C TYR A 176 7.32 0.22 -1.14
N VAL A 177 6.58 -0.59 -1.91
CA VAL A 177 5.18 -0.34 -2.28
C VAL A 177 4.31 -1.35 -1.54
N TYR A 178 3.55 -0.87 -0.56
CA TYR A 178 2.66 -1.71 0.23
C TYR A 178 1.51 -2.32 -0.57
N ASN A 179 0.95 -3.41 -0.03
CA ASN A 179 -0.13 -4.21 -0.60
C ASN A 179 0.18 -4.84 -1.96
N CYS A 180 1.47 -4.95 -2.31
CA CYS A 180 1.95 -5.52 -3.56
C CYS A 180 3.01 -6.57 -3.26
N LEU A 181 3.25 -7.48 -4.19
CA LEU A 181 4.45 -8.34 -4.19
C LEU A 181 5.22 -8.14 -5.49
N GLY A 182 6.54 -8.31 -5.45
CA GLY A 182 7.42 -8.19 -6.60
C GLY A 182 8.42 -7.05 -6.47
N ALA A 183 8.80 -6.49 -7.61
CA ALA A 183 9.76 -5.39 -7.66
C ALA A 183 9.45 -4.34 -8.71
N PHE A 184 9.86 -3.11 -8.41
CA PHE A 184 9.80 -1.96 -9.30
C PHE A 184 11.18 -1.33 -9.45
N SER A 185 11.51 -0.94 -10.68
CA SER A 185 12.53 0.08 -10.92
C SER A 185 11.93 1.44 -10.56
N GLY A 186 12.62 2.21 -9.73
CA GLY A 186 12.13 3.48 -9.19
C GLY A 186 13.06 4.67 -9.44
N ALA A 187 12.52 5.85 -9.19
CA ALA A 187 13.26 7.10 -9.07
C ALA A 187 13.30 7.55 -7.60
N PRO A 188 14.41 8.14 -7.13
CA PRO A 188 14.48 8.66 -5.78
C PRO A 188 13.61 9.91 -5.65
N LEU A 189 12.86 10.01 -4.56
CA LEU A 189 12.06 11.21 -4.23
C LEU A 189 12.91 12.27 -3.51
N LYS A 190 13.98 11.83 -2.84
CA LYS A 190 14.88 12.67 -2.05
C LYS A 190 16.34 12.35 -2.36
N ALA A 191 17.22 13.31 -2.06
CA ALA A 191 18.65 13.18 -2.35
C ALA A 191 19.33 12.04 -1.58
N ASP A 192 18.81 11.65 -0.40
CA ASP A 192 19.32 10.54 0.41
C ASP A 192 18.98 9.16 -0.16
N ARG A 193 18.05 9.10 -1.14
CA ARG A 193 17.57 7.87 -1.80
C ARG A 193 16.97 6.85 -0.83
N ASN A 194 16.56 7.27 0.35
CA ASN A 194 15.82 6.43 1.31
C ASN A 194 14.30 6.50 1.08
N SER A 195 13.88 7.14 -0.01
CA SER A 195 12.50 7.14 -0.49
C SER A 195 12.51 7.13 -2.01
N SER A 196 11.66 6.30 -2.61
CA SER A 196 11.58 6.15 -4.06
C SER A 196 10.17 5.80 -4.51
N PHE A 197 9.89 6.04 -5.78
CA PHE A 197 8.62 5.70 -6.39
C PHE A 197 8.84 4.98 -7.72
N PRO A 198 7.99 4.00 -8.10
CA PRO A 198 8.11 3.32 -9.39
C PRO A 198 8.22 4.28 -10.58
N LEU A 199 9.02 3.92 -11.57
CA LEU A 199 9.17 4.69 -12.82
C LEU A 199 7.94 4.61 -13.75
N ALA A 200 6.90 3.88 -13.35
CA ALA A 200 5.72 3.68 -14.16
C ALA A 200 4.92 4.98 -14.30
N ASN A 201 4.60 5.34 -15.53
CA ASN A 201 3.73 6.49 -15.79
C ASN A 201 2.29 6.19 -15.30
N PRO A 202 1.47 7.22 -15.05
CA PRO A 202 0.12 7.02 -14.51
C PRO A 202 -0.76 6.08 -15.34
N SER A 203 -0.68 6.14 -16.68
CA SER A 203 -1.45 5.26 -17.57
C SER A 203 -1.05 3.79 -17.42
N GLU A 204 0.24 3.50 -17.25
CA GLU A 204 0.73 2.14 -17.07
C GLU A 204 0.32 1.58 -15.70
N LEU A 205 0.41 2.39 -14.64
CA LEU A 205 -0.09 2.01 -13.32
C LEU A 205 -1.59 1.75 -13.34
N GLN A 206 -2.36 2.58 -14.04
CA GLN A 206 -3.80 2.38 -14.21
C GLN A 206 -4.10 1.09 -14.97
N ARG A 207 -3.38 0.80 -16.07
CA ARG A 207 -3.51 -0.45 -16.84
C ARG A 207 -3.19 -1.67 -15.96
N TRP A 208 -2.05 -1.64 -15.29
CA TRP A 208 -1.61 -2.71 -14.40
C TRP A 208 -2.64 -2.94 -13.29
N ALA A 209 -3.04 -1.89 -12.56
CA ALA A 209 -4.01 -1.99 -11.47
C ALA A 209 -5.37 -2.51 -11.96
N SER A 210 -5.86 -2.02 -13.10
CA SER A 210 -7.12 -2.52 -13.71
C SER A 210 -7.04 -4.02 -13.95
N THR A 211 -5.93 -4.49 -14.53
CA THR A 211 -5.75 -5.91 -14.84
C THR A 211 -5.64 -6.76 -13.58
N GLN A 212 -4.92 -6.27 -12.56
CA GLN A 212 -4.78 -6.96 -11.28
C GLN A 212 -6.13 -7.05 -10.54
N ILE A 213 -6.94 -5.99 -10.58
CA ILE A 213 -8.26 -5.98 -9.96
C ILE A 213 -9.21 -6.94 -10.65
N ASP A 214 -9.20 -6.99 -11.98
CA ASP A 214 -9.99 -7.96 -12.75
C ASP A 214 -9.63 -9.41 -12.41
N LEU A 215 -8.33 -9.68 -12.17
CA LEU A 215 -7.87 -10.99 -11.71
C LEU A 215 -8.37 -11.30 -10.31
N MET A 216 -8.37 -10.33 -9.40
CA MET A 216 -8.85 -10.50 -8.03
C MET A 216 -10.36 -10.71 -7.94
N ASP A 217 -11.15 -9.95 -8.70
CA ASP A 217 -12.62 -10.01 -8.64
C ASP A 217 -13.16 -11.38 -9.08
N ARG A 218 -12.41 -12.09 -9.94
CA ARG A 218 -12.75 -13.44 -10.40
C ARG A 218 -12.38 -14.55 -9.42
N LYS A 219 -11.62 -14.25 -8.36
CA LYS A 219 -11.18 -15.26 -7.40
C LYS A 219 -12.22 -15.47 -6.31
N ARG A 220 -12.64 -16.73 -6.16
CA ARG A 220 -13.60 -17.19 -5.13
C ARG A 220 -13.18 -16.83 -3.69
N PHE A 221 -11.90 -16.60 -3.46
CA PHE A 221 -11.31 -16.48 -2.13
C PHE A 221 -10.94 -15.04 -1.73
N ALA A 222 -11.21 -14.04 -2.58
CA ALA A 222 -10.97 -12.65 -2.22
C ALA A 222 -11.92 -12.26 -1.08
N SER A 223 -11.37 -12.07 0.13
CA SER A 223 -12.14 -11.60 1.29
C SER A 223 -12.66 -10.18 1.06
N SER A 224 -13.66 -9.75 1.84
CA SER A 224 -14.16 -8.38 1.71
C SER A 224 -13.06 -7.32 1.93
N SER A 225 -12.15 -7.57 2.88
CA SER A 225 -10.98 -6.69 3.13
C SER A 225 -10.03 -6.64 1.93
N THR A 226 -9.77 -7.79 1.32
CA THR A 226 -8.95 -7.96 0.11
C THR A 226 -9.51 -7.14 -1.04
N ARG A 227 -10.80 -7.30 -1.34
CA ARG A 227 -11.50 -6.57 -2.41
C ARG A 227 -11.52 -5.08 -2.13
N TYR A 228 -11.76 -4.68 -0.88
CA TYR A 228 -11.75 -3.27 -0.47
C TYR A 228 -10.38 -2.62 -0.67
N GLY A 229 -9.31 -3.27 -0.22
CA GLY A 229 -7.95 -2.74 -0.37
C GLY A 229 -7.51 -2.65 -1.83
N ALA A 230 -7.87 -3.64 -2.65
CA ALA A 230 -7.67 -3.58 -4.09
C ALA A 230 -8.45 -2.44 -4.76
N ALA A 231 -9.70 -2.23 -4.33
CA ALA A 231 -10.54 -1.15 -4.84
C ALA A 231 -9.97 0.23 -4.49
N ASP A 232 -9.46 0.40 -3.26
CA ASP A 232 -8.81 1.63 -2.83
C ASP A 232 -7.54 1.92 -3.64
N LEU A 233 -6.69 0.90 -3.87
CA LEU A 233 -5.50 1.06 -4.72
C LEU A 233 -5.91 1.43 -6.16
N GLY A 234 -6.85 0.69 -6.77
CA GLY A 234 -7.29 0.97 -8.12
C GLY A 234 -7.84 2.39 -8.28
N ARG A 235 -8.68 2.83 -7.34
CA ARG A 235 -9.20 4.22 -7.34
C ARG A 235 -8.09 5.25 -7.17
N SER A 236 -7.09 4.97 -6.33
CA SER A 236 -5.97 5.89 -6.11
C SER A 236 -5.09 6.09 -7.36
N VAL A 237 -5.07 5.11 -8.27
CA VAL A 237 -4.41 5.22 -9.59
C VAL A 237 -5.39 5.55 -10.72
N GLY A 238 -6.61 5.97 -10.40
CA GLY A 238 -7.60 6.47 -11.36
C GLY A 238 -8.40 5.40 -12.09
N VAL A 239 -8.41 4.14 -11.64
CA VAL A 239 -9.27 3.09 -12.22
C VAL A 239 -10.72 3.31 -11.81
N SER A 240 -11.64 3.23 -12.77
CA SER A 240 -13.08 3.23 -12.51
C SER A 240 -13.54 1.83 -12.09
N LEU A 241 -14.06 1.71 -10.87
CA LEU A 241 -14.43 0.42 -10.27
C LEU A 241 -15.87 0.43 -9.73
N PRO A 242 -16.89 0.44 -10.61
CA PRO A 242 -18.29 0.58 -10.23
C PRO A 242 -18.86 -0.64 -9.47
N SER A 243 -18.29 -1.83 -9.72
CA SER A 243 -18.69 -3.10 -9.09
C SER A 243 -17.92 -3.45 -7.82
N MET A 244 -16.76 -2.83 -7.59
CA MET A 244 -15.91 -3.14 -6.44
C MET A 244 -16.42 -2.44 -5.17
N PRO A 245 -16.23 -3.04 -3.98
CA PRO A 245 -16.69 -2.45 -2.73
C PRO A 245 -16.09 -1.06 -2.47
N CYS A 246 -16.91 -0.15 -1.95
CA CYS A 246 -16.50 1.14 -1.38
C CYS A 246 -16.95 1.30 0.08
N GLY A 247 -17.74 0.37 0.60
CA GLY A 247 -18.14 0.33 2.00
C GLY A 247 -18.56 -1.08 2.42
N ILE A 248 -18.78 -1.24 3.71
CA ILE A 248 -19.39 -2.44 4.28
C ILE A 248 -20.58 -2.02 5.13
N LEU A 249 -21.75 -2.57 4.81
CA LEU A 249 -23.00 -2.41 5.53
C LEU A 249 -23.28 -3.65 6.38
N ARG A 250 -24.29 -3.54 7.26
CA ARG A 250 -24.85 -4.70 7.98
C ARG A 250 -25.21 -5.86 7.03
N SER A 251 -25.71 -5.54 5.83
CA SER A 251 -26.17 -6.51 4.83
C SER A 251 -25.08 -7.09 3.93
N GLY A 252 -23.85 -6.57 3.98
CA GLY A 252 -22.83 -6.94 3.00
C GLY A 252 -21.93 -5.78 2.58
N GLU A 253 -21.01 -6.09 1.67
CA GLU A 253 -20.30 -5.07 0.91
C GLU A 253 -21.26 -4.21 0.09
N ILE A 254 -20.92 -2.92 -0.09
CA ILE A 254 -21.65 -2.01 -0.97
C ILE A 254 -20.72 -1.44 -2.03
N SER A 255 -21.14 -1.49 -3.30
CA SER A 255 -20.43 -0.90 -4.43
C SER A 255 -20.91 0.53 -4.72
N PRO A 256 -20.14 1.32 -5.50
CA PRO A 256 -20.57 2.64 -5.95
C PRO A 256 -21.95 2.63 -6.63
N ASP A 257 -22.23 1.66 -7.50
CA ASP A 257 -23.52 1.56 -8.20
C ASP A 257 -24.71 1.36 -7.24
N GLN A 258 -24.45 0.76 -6.07
CA GLN A 258 -25.47 0.47 -5.05
C GLN A 258 -25.64 1.61 -4.03
N LEU A 259 -24.67 2.54 -3.92
CA LEU A 259 -24.70 3.63 -2.95
C LEU A 259 -25.92 4.52 -3.12
N GLY A 260 -26.29 4.84 -4.37
CA GLY A 260 -27.43 5.71 -4.66
C GLY A 260 -28.73 5.19 -4.07
N ASP A 261 -29.06 3.93 -4.38
CA ASP A 261 -30.26 3.26 -3.89
C ASP A 261 -30.28 3.17 -2.36
N TRP A 262 -29.14 2.82 -1.74
CA TRP A 262 -29.02 2.75 -0.29
C TRP A 262 -29.25 4.11 0.38
N LEU A 263 -28.71 5.19 -0.18
CA LEU A 263 -28.85 6.55 0.35
C LEU A 263 -30.25 7.17 0.13
N SER A 264 -30.96 6.77 -0.94
CA SER A 264 -32.26 7.35 -1.32
C SER A 264 -33.34 7.25 -0.23
N THR A 265 -33.21 6.28 0.67
CA THR A 265 -34.17 5.98 1.75
C THR A 265 -33.70 6.47 3.13
N ARG A 266 -32.57 7.19 3.20
CA ARG A 266 -31.91 7.55 4.46
C ARG A 266 -31.71 9.06 4.57
N ASN A 267 -32.05 9.61 5.74
CA ASN A 267 -31.80 11.00 6.10
C ASN A 267 -30.64 11.15 7.09
N GLU A 268 -30.06 10.04 7.56
CA GLU A 268 -28.88 10.03 8.42
C GLU A 268 -27.98 8.89 7.98
N VAL A 269 -26.67 9.13 7.98
CA VAL A 269 -25.64 8.12 7.74
C VAL A 269 -24.60 8.20 8.84
N VAL A 270 -24.32 7.06 9.48
CA VAL A 270 -23.21 6.92 10.43
C VAL A 270 -22.02 6.30 9.70
N ILE A 271 -20.95 7.06 9.58
CA ILE A 271 -19.69 6.61 8.99
C ILE A 271 -18.82 6.07 10.10
N ILE A 272 -18.50 4.78 10.03
CA ILE A 272 -17.59 4.13 10.97
C ILE A 272 -16.24 3.89 10.27
N PRO A 273 -15.13 4.43 10.78
CA PRO A 273 -13.81 4.15 10.22
C PRO A 273 -13.45 2.66 10.37
N ASP A 274 -12.82 2.08 9.36
CA ASP A 274 -12.39 0.67 9.39
C ASP A 274 -11.37 0.34 10.49
N TRP A 275 -10.70 1.33 11.08
CA TRP A 275 -9.82 1.10 12.22
C TRP A 275 -10.55 0.91 13.55
N GLU A 276 -11.84 1.24 13.66
CA GLU A 276 -12.65 1.04 14.88
C GLU A 276 -13.22 -0.39 14.96
N ILE A 277 -13.48 -1.01 13.82
CA ILE A 277 -14.18 -2.29 13.70
C ILE A 277 -13.39 -3.22 12.80
N ASN A 278 -13.09 -4.40 13.31
CA ASN A 278 -12.63 -5.50 12.49
C ASN A 278 -13.82 -6.18 11.81
N THR A 279 -13.70 -6.44 10.51
CA THR A 279 -14.73 -7.10 9.70
C THR A 279 -14.22 -8.45 9.21
N TYR A 280 -15.00 -9.50 9.43
CA TYR A 280 -14.66 -10.88 9.05
C TYR A 280 -15.84 -11.56 8.38
N HIS A 281 -15.59 -12.71 7.75
CA HIS A 281 -16.64 -13.68 7.43
C HIS A 281 -16.66 -14.79 8.48
N SER A 282 -17.85 -15.20 8.91
CA SER A 282 -18.04 -16.43 9.69
C SER A 282 -17.80 -17.66 8.80
N ASP A 283 -17.75 -18.84 9.41
CA ASP A 283 -17.72 -20.12 8.69
C ASP A 283 -18.93 -20.31 7.75
N SER A 284 -20.06 -19.64 8.05
CA SER A 284 -21.26 -19.63 7.19
C SER A 284 -21.17 -18.62 6.05
N GLY A 285 -20.07 -17.85 5.95
CA GLY A 285 -19.87 -16.78 4.97
C GLY A 285 -20.50 -15.44 5.33
N SER A 286 -21.22 -15.36 6.46
CA SER A 286 -21.89 -14.13 6.91
C SER A 286 -20.88 -13.13 7.45
N LEU A 287 -21.09 -11.82 7.22
CA LEU A 287 -20.22 -10.80 7.81
C LEU A 287 -20.37 -10.73 9.33
N VAL A 288 -19.24 -10.61 10.02
CA VAL A 288 -19.14 -10.45 11.47
C VAL A 288 -18.33 -9.19 11.75
N PHE A 289 -18.91 -8.29 12.53
CA PHE A 289 -18.28 -7.04 12.96
C PHE A 289 -17.85 -7.19 14.42
N ARG A 290 -16.59 -6.89 14.72
CA ARG A 290 -16.08 -6.86 16.10
C ARG A 290 -15.40 -5.54 16.36
N GLU A 291 -15.73 -4.88 17.47
CA GLU A 291 -14.97 -3.70 17.87
C GLU A 291 -13.51 -4.06 18.15
N ARG A 292 -12.60 -3.18 17.76
CA ARG A 292 -11.16 -3.47 17.83
C ARG A 292 -10.62 -3.55 19.25
N GLN A 293 -11.21 -2.83 20.20
CA GLN A 293 -10.68 -2.70 21.55
C GLN A 293 -10.86 -3.97 22.40
N GLN A 294 -12.06 -4.56 22.43
CA GLN A 294 -12.34 -5.76 23.25
C GLN A 294 -12.84 -6.95 22.42
N GLY A 295 -12.90 -6.83 21.09
CA GLY A 295 -13.32 -7.92 20.21
C GLY A 295 -14.79 -8.31 20.33
N ARG A 296 -15.63 -7.46 20.92
CA ARG A 296 -17.07 -7.72 21.11
C ARG A 296 -17.80 -7.63 19.77
N GLN A 297 -18.69 -8.58 19.50
CA GLN A 297 -19.44 -8.63 18.25
C GLN A 297 -20.55 -7.57 18.22
N LEU A 298 -20.67 -6.87 17.10
CA LEU A 298 -21.55 -5.72 16.92
C LEU A 298 -22.73 -6.05 16.00
N ASP A 299 -23.89 -5.48 16.29
CA ASP A 299 -25.03 -5.39 15.38
C ASP A 299 -25.08 -3.97 14.81
N LEU A 300 -24.52 -3.80 13.60
CA LEU A 300 -24.48 -2.49 12.94
C LEU A 300 -25.89 -2.00 12.62
N PRO A 301 -26.23 -0.73 12.89
CA PRO A 301 -27.52 -0.18 12.52
C PRO A 301 -27.63 -0.04 11.00
N ASP A 302 -28.85 -0.07 10.47
CA ASP A 302 -29.10 -0.08 9.02
C ASP A 302 -28.67 1.22 8.30
N ASN A 303 -28.36 2.28 9.06
CA ASN A 303 -27.83 3.55 8.56
C ASN A 303 -26.31 3.71 8.77
N ALA A 304 -25.62 2.68 9.27
CA ALA A 304 -24.17 2.70 9.38
C ALA A 304 -23.48 2.11 8.15
N ILE A 305 -22.33 2.67 7.81
CA ILE A 305 -21.41 2.17 6.79
C ILE A 305 -19.99 2.19 7.35
N VAL A 306 -19.30 1.05 7.26
CA VAL A 306 -17.87 0.95 7.57
C VAL A 306 -17.09 1.30 6.31
N ILE A 307 -16.21 2.29 6.39
CA ILE A 307 -15.35 2.71 5.28
C ILE A 307 -13.92 2.96 5.75
N ARG A 308 -12.95 2.76 4.87
CA ARG A 308 -11.59 3.22 5.10
C ARG A 308 -11.54 4.73 4.89
N LEU A 309 -11.29 5.46 5.96
CA LEU A 309 -11.04 6.89 5.88
C LEU A 309 -9.55 7.13 5.63
N GLY A 310 -9.24 8.24 4.94
CA GLY A 310 -7.86 8.58 4.64
C GLY A 310 -7.15 7.50 3.82
N SER A 311 -7.85 6.93 2.82
CA SER A 311 -7.27 6.01 1.85
C SER A 311 -5.90 6.53 1.42
N ARG A 312 -4.87 5.73 1.65
CA ARG A 312 -3.50 6.12 1.31
C ARG A 312 -3.46 6.38 -0.19
N ASN A 313 -3.08 7.60 -0.57
CA ASN A 313 -2.79 7.88 -1.97
C ASN A 313 -1.64 6.97 -2.38
N PHE A 314 -1.80 6.21 -3.46
CA PHE A 314 -0.72 5.35 -3.95
C PHE A 314 0.48 6.19 -4.36
N PHE A 315 0.22 7.37 -4.91
CA PHE A 315 1.26 8.34 -5.21
C PHE A 315 1.67 9.10 -3.94
N PRO A 316 2.97 9.22 -3.67
CA PRO A 316 3.47 10.13 -2.64
C PRO A 316 3.21 11.59 -3.05
N GLU A 317 3.12 12.49 -2.07
CA GLU A 317 2.82 13.91 -2.28
C GLU A 317 3.83 14.60 -3.21
N GLU A 318 5.07 14.11 -3.27
CA GLU A 318 6.12 14.57 -4.18
C GLU A 318 5.82 14.28 -5.65
N ILE A 319 5.03 13.23 -5.95
CA ILE A 319 4.68 12.81 -7.31
C ILE A 319 3.30 13.34 -7.69
N GLN A 320 2.30 13.11 -6.84
CA GLN A 320 0.95 13.58 -7.05
C GLN A 320 0.36 14.03 -5.72
N LYS A 321 0.07 15.32 -5.63
CA LYS A 321 -0.59 15.89 -4.47
C LYS A 321 -1.95 15.23 -4.26
N THR A 322 -2.27 14.88 -3.02
CA THR A 322 -3.61 14.38 -2.70
C THR A 322 -4.65 15.43 -3.11
N ALA A 323 -5.68 14.98 -3.83
CA ALA A 323 -6.77 15.84 -4.24
C ALA A 323 -7.46 16.43 -3.00
N LYS A 324 -7.53 17.76 -2.94
CA LYS A 324 -8.22 18.48 -1.87
C LYS A 324 -9.49 19.12 -2.42
N ASP A 325 -10.51 19.24 -1.57
CA ASP A 325 -11.75 19.87 -1.99
C ASP A 325 -11.63 21.40 -1.95
N SER A 326 -11.19 22.00 -3.05
CA SER A 326 -10.99 23.45 -3.16
C SER A 326 -12.22 24.30 -2.77
N ARG A 327 -13.43 23.73 -2.75
CA ARG A 327 -14.65 24.38 -2.22
C ARG A 327 -14.51 24.79 -0.75
N PHE A 328 -13.58 24.18 -0.01
CA PHE A 328 -13.25 24.46 1.38
C PHE A 328 -11.81 24.99 1.56
N GLY A 329 -11.15 25.47 0.51
CA GLY A 329 -9.74 25.91 0.56
C GLY A 329 -9.49 27.13 1.46
N ASP A 330 -10.53 27.93 1.72
CA ASP A 330 -10.42 29.15 2.53
C ASP A 330 -10.48 28.89 4.05
N PHE A 331 -10.77 27.66 4.47
CA PHE A 331 -10.77 27.28 5.88
C PHE A 331 -9.33 26.99 6.30
N GLY A 332 -8.68 28.00 6.92
CA GLY A 332 -7.28 27.97 7.33
C GLY A 332 -6.90 26.82 8.29
N ASP A 333 -5.61 26.75 8.62
CA ASP A 333 -5.03 25.66 9.41
C ASP A 333 -5.81 25.38 10.71
N LEU A 334 -6.03 24.10 10.99
CA LEU A 334 -6.66 23.66 12.23
C LEU A 334 -5.92 24.22 13.44
N ARG A 335 -6.67 24.76 14.40
CA ARG A 335 -6.25 24.69 15.79
C ARG A 335 -6.29 23.22 16.20
N LEU A 336 -5.15 22.69 16.63
CA LEU A 336 -5.06 21.32 17.15
C LEU A 336 -6.18 21.09 18.17
N ARG A 337 -7.01 20.06 17.93
CA ARG A 337 -8.10 19.54 18.81
C ARG A 337 -9.50 20.17 18.67
N GLU A 338 -9.73 21.09 17.73
CA GLU A 338 -11.09 21.58 17.44
C GLU A 338 -11.70 20.84 16.22
N TRP A 339 -12.90 20.28 16.37
CA TRP A 339 -13.65 19.70 15.24
C TRP A 339 -14.02 20.80 14.25
N ASN A 340 -13.61 20.64 13.00
CA ASN A 340 -14.01 21.51 11.90
C ASN A 340 -14.40 20.64 10.70
N PRO A 341 -15.70 20.46 10.42
CA PRO A 341 -16.17 19.59 9.35
C PRO A 341 -15.71 20.06 7.96
N ARG A 342 -15.57 21.37 7.77
CA ARG A 342 -15.13 21.97 6.49
C ARG A 342 -13.66 21.67 6.21
N ASN A 343 -12.79 21.80 7.22
CA ASN A 343 -11.39 21.40 7.07
C ASN A 343 -11.26 19.86 6.93
N TRP A 344 -12.03 19.08 7.69
CA TRP A 344 -12.03 17.62 7.49
C TRP A 344 -12.37 17.28 6.03
N TRP A 345 -13.40 17.92 5.50
CA TRP A 345 -13.83 17.72 4.11
C TRP A 345 -12.74 18.14 3.12
N TYR A 346 -12.08 19.27 3.35
CA TYR A 346 -10.95 19.72 2.54
C TYR A 346 -9.84 18.68 2.44
N GLN A 347 -9.48 18.04 3.55
CA GLN A 347 -8.36 17.09 3.62
C GLN A 347 -8.74 15.68 3.14
N TYR A 348 -9.94 15.19 3.46
CA TYR A 348 -10.32 13.78 3.28
C TYR A 348 -11.51 13.55 2.34
N GLY A 349 -12.29 14.60 2.05
CA GLY A 349 -13.54 14.48 1.29
C GLY A 349 -13.36 14.14 -0.20
N LYS A 350 -12.12 14.12 -0.71
CA LYS A 350 -11.77 13.80 -2.10
C LYS A 350 -10.86 12.57 -2.25
N SER A 351 -10.64 11.82 -1.18
CA SER A 351 -9.82 10.60 -1.22
C SER A 351 -10.66 9.31 -1.18
N GLY A 352 -10.32 8.38 -2.07
CA GLY A 352 -10.78 6.98 -2.03
C GLY A 352 -12.28 6.80 -1.90
N SER A 353 -12.68 5.83 -1.08
CA SER A 353 -14.08 5.46 -0.88
C SER A 353 -14.91 6.52 -0.15
N THR A 354 -14.26 7.38 0.64
CA THR A 354 -14.91 8.52 1.31
C THR A 354 -15.46 9.50 0.29
N ALA A 355 -14.68 9.84 -0.74
CA ALA A 355 -15.12 10.74 -1.80
C ALA A 355 -16.38 10.22 -2.52
N LEU A 356 -16.41 8.91 -2.80
CA LEU A 356 -17.55 8.27 -3.45
C LEU A 356 -18.81 8.36 -2.60
N LEU A 357 -18.72 8.05 -1.30
CA LEU A 357 -19.85 8.18 -0.38
C LEU A 357 -20.38 9.62 -0.37
N LEU A 358 -19.49 10.60 -0.21
CA LEU A 358 -19.90 12.00 -0.12
C LEU A 358 -20.52 12.53 -1.42
N GLU A 359 -19.96 12.21 -2.58
CA GLU A 359 -20.57 12.63 -3.86
C GLU A 359 -21.96 12.01 -4.06
N HIS A 360 -22.17 10.74 -3.67
CA HIS A 360 -23.50 10.14 -3.70
C HIS A 360 -24.45 10.77 -2.68
N VAL A 361 -23.96 11.15 -1.49
CA VAL A 361 -24.76 11.89 -0.50
C VAL A 361 -25.23 13.22 -1.09
N LEU A 362 -24.32 13.99 -1.70
CA LEU A 362 -24.67 15.26 -2.35
C LEU A 362 -25.73 15.08 -3.44
N GLN A 363 -25.55 14.08 -4.29
CA GLN A 363 -26.47 13.78 -5.39
C GLN A 363 -27.84 13.32 -4.90
N GLN A 364 -27.89 12.34 -3.99
CA GLN A 364 -29.15 11.72 -3.54
C GLN A 364 -29.97 12.63 -2.62
N TRP A 365 -29.30 13.44 -1.81
CA TRP A 365 -30.00 14.38 -0.93
C TRP A 365 -30.36 15.70 -1.64
N GLY A 366 -29.72 15.99 -2.77
CA GLY A 366 -29.93 17.22 -3.54
C GLY A 366 -29.36 18.45 -2.83
N VAL A 367 -28.18 18.30 -2.24
CA VAL A 367 -27.58 19.29 -1.33
C VAL A 367 -26.17 19.68 -1.75
N THR A 368 -25.74 20.85 -1.31
CA THR A 368 -24.39 21.35 -1.52
C THR A 368 -23.41 20.80 -0.46
N PRO A 369 -22.10 20.76 -0.76
CA PRO A 369 -21.09 20.40 0.24
C PRO A 369 -21.16 21.24 1.51
N HIS A 370 -21.46 22.53 1.38
CA HIS A 370 -21.56 23.45 2.53
C HIS A 370 -22.69 23.04 3.47
N GLN A 371 -23.87 22.74 2.93
CA GLN A 371 -25.01 22.26 3.71
C GLN A 371 -24.69 20.93 4.40
N VAL A 372 -24.05 19.98 3.69
CA VAL A 372 -23.66 18.72 4.33
C VAL A 372 -22.64 18.95 5.45
N ALA A 373 -21.64 19.81 5.23
CA ALA A 373 -20.62 20.11 6.23
C ALA A 373 -21.20 20.77 7.50
N GLU A 374 -22.28 21.54 7.40
CA GLU A 374 -22.99 22.13 8.55
C GLU A 374 -23.73 21.07 9.39
N HIS A 375 -24.10 19.95 8.76
CA HIS A 375 -24.76 18.81 9.40
C HIS A 375 -23.83 17.60 9.53
N PHE A 376 -22.52 17.84 9.53
CA PHE A 376 -21.50 16.81 9.67
C PHE A 376 -20.85 16.84 11.06
N GLU A 377 -21.18 15.83 11.86
CA GLU A 377 -20.77 15.73 13.26
C GLU A 377 -19.65 14.69 13.42
N GLN A 378 -18.59 15.03 14.16
CA GLN A 378 -17.66 14.03 14.67
C GLN A 378 -18.28 13.33 15.89
N LEU A 379 -18.21 12.01 15.90
CA LEU A 379 -18.62 11.15 17.01
C LEU A 379 -17.35 10.66 17.71
N ALA A 380 -16.95 11.30 18.80
CA ALA A 380 -15.70 11.01 19.50
C ALA A 380 -15.82 11.23 21.02
N LEU A 381 -14.84 10.71 21.76
CA LEU A 381 -14.66 11.07 23.17
C LEU A 381 -13.86 12.37 23.26
N VAL A 382 -14.54 13.47 23.61
CA VAL A 382 -13.90 14.75 23.92
C VAL A 382 -13.86 14.96 25.45
N SER A 383 -13.03 15.88 25.92
CA SER A 383 -12.70 16.04 27.35
C SER A 383 -13.91 16.20 28.27
N ASP A 384 -15.01 16.74 27.77
CA ASP A 384 -16.22 17.09 28.52
C ASP A 384 -17.47 16.33 28.04
N LYS A 385 -17.36 15.52 26.98
CA LYS A 385 -18.52 14.86 26.36
C LYS A 385 -18.12 13.60 25.59
N ASP A 386 -18.86 12.52 25.81
CA ASP A 386 -18.79 11.33 24.96
C ASP A 386 -19.89 11.41 23.89
N THR A 387 -19.49 11.60 22.63
CA THR A 387 -20.43 11.71 21.49
C THR A 387 -20.36 10.52 20.55
N ARG A 388 -19.60 9.48 20.92
CA ARG A 388 -19.42 8.26 20.13
C ARG A 388 -20.76 7.59 19.82
N ALA A 389 -20.82 6.90 18.70
CA ALA A 389 -22.03 6.19 18.26
C ALA A 389 -22.32 5.00 19.21
N PRO A 390 -23.51 4.92 19.82
CA PRO A 390 -23.92 3.72 20.54
C PRO A 390 -24.30 2.63 19.53
N ILE A 391 -23.52 1.55 19.47
CA ILE A 391 -23.77 0.40 18.62
C ILE A 391 -24.14 -0.79 19.51
N LYS A 392 -25.23 -1.50 19.19
CA LYS A 392 -25.65 -2.68 19.96
C LYS A 392 -24.66 -3.82 19.81
N LEU A 393 -24.50 -4.59 20.87
CA LEU A 393 -23.83 -5.89 20.80
C LEU A 393 -24.77 -6.90 20.11
N PHE A 394 -24.20 -7.81 19.33
CA PHE A 394 -24.97 -8.90 18.72
C PHE A 394 -25.61 -9.76 19.81
N GLU A 395 -26.91 -10.06 19.67
CA GLU A 395 -27.72 -10.84 20.63
C GLU A 395 -27.79 -10.24 22.06
N SER A 396 -27.56 -8.94 22.22
CA SER A 396 -27.61 -8.25 23.51
C SER A 396 -28.16 -6.82 23.39
N ASP A 397 -28.84 -6.33 24.43
CA ASP A 397 -29.29 -4.94 24.52
C ASP A 397 -28.18 -3.98 25.01
N GLN A 398 -27.01 -4.51 25.36
CA GLN A 398 -25.85 -3.69 25.69
C GLN A 398 -25.34 -2.95 24.46
N THR A 399 -24.77 -1.76 24.68
CA THR A 399 -24.16 -0.95 23.63
C THR A 399 -22.68 -0.72 23.90
N VAL A 400 -21.93 -0.52 22.83
CA VAL A 400 -20.55 -0.02 22.86
C VAL A 400 -20.50 1.32 22.15
N LEU A 401 -19.52 2.14 22.53
CA LEU A 401 -19.36 3.49 22.01
C LEU A 401 -18.22 3.50 21.00
N ILE A 402 -18.56 3.72 19.72
CA ILE A 402 -17.64 3.67 18.58
C ILE A 402 -17.37 5.08 18.06
N GLU A 403 -16.11 5.37 17.74
CA GLU A 403 -15.77 6.64 17.09
C GLU A 403 -16.18 6.66 15.62
N GLY A 404 -16.46 7.84 15.09
CA GLY A 404 -16.82 7.98 13.67
C GLY A 404 -17.41 9.33 13.35
N PHE A 405 -18.30 9.35 12.38
CA PHE A 405 -18.94 10.57 11.92
C PHE A 405 -20.41 10.35 11.63
N ARG A 406 -21.21 11.41 11.75
CA ARG A 406 -22.63 11.40 11.41
C ARG A 406 -22.91 12.49 10.38
N LEU A 407 -23.52 12.08 9.27
CA LEU A 407 -24.10 12.97 8.27
C LEU A 407 -25.61 12.99 8.45
N ARG A 408 -26.23 14.18 8.48
CA ARG A 408 -27.68 14.34 8.44
C ARG A 408 -28.10 15.11 7.21
N ARG A 409 -29.20 14.68 6.60
CA ARG A 409 -29.85 15.42 5.52
C ARG A 409 -30.36 16.75 6.09
N PRO A 410 -29.93 17.90 5.53
CA PRO A 410 -30.49 19.20 5.86
C PRO A 410 -32.01 19.18 5.70
N THR A 411 -32.76 19.67 6.68
CA THR A 411 -34.19 19.90 6.53
C THR A 411 -34.42 21.23 5.81
N GLU A 412 -35.44 21.32 4.96
CA GLU A 412 -35.77 22.52 4.15
C GLU A 412 -36.05 23.80 4.98
N GLN A 413 -35.96 23.76 6.31
CA GLN A 413 -36.31 24.86 7.22
C GLN A 413 -35.11 25.59 7.83
N SER A 414 -33.89 25.38 7.33
CA SER A 414 -32.67 25.99 7.88
C SER A 414 -32.06 27.12 7.02
N GLU A 415 -32.82 27.71 6.10
CA GLU A 415 -32.40 28.92 5.35
C GLU A 415 -32.63 30.23 6.11
#